data_AF-A0A2A6C407-F1
#
_entry.id   AF-A0A2A6C407-F1
#
_cell.length_a   1.000
_cell.length_b   1.000
_cell.length_c   1.000
_cell.angle_alpha   90.00
_cell.angle_beta   90.00
_cell.angle_gamma   90.00
#
_symmetry.space_group_name_H-M   'P 1'
#
loop_
_entity.id
_entity.type
_entity.pdbx_description
1 polymer ?
#
loop_
_entity_poly.entity_id
_entity_poly.type
_entity_poly.pdbx_seq_one_letter_code
_entity_poly.pdbx_strand_id
1 'polypeptide(L)'
;MVVETSFEPITLTQAKSGKITRVLRVYADGVFDLLHFGHIEYLNQIKESFPNCSIVAGIIPDAEVLRYKGAPPVLTAEERGRSLIATRLVDEINYGVTFHPSIRLLDSLKIDLCAHDSNPYPAPGIEDVYDKLRVADRFLETRRTEGICTTDIIGRIVNDYKRYSTRMGAKGEDFTISKNDLLV
;
A
#
# COMPACT_ATOMS: atom_id res chain seq x y z
N MET A 1 -36.35 -11.84 -9.49
CA MET A 1 -35.66 -11.57 -8.21
C MET A 1 -34.35 -12.31 -8.23
N VAL A 2 -33.25 -11.62 -8.50
CA VAL A 2 -31.91 -12.22 -8.37
C VAL A 2 -31.63 -12.24 -6.87
N VAL A 3 -31.41 -13.43 -6.32
CA VAL A 3 -30.97 -13.57 -4.93
C VAL A 3 -29.57 -12.96 -4.90
N GLU A 4 -29.46 -11.72 -4.43
CA GLU A 4 -28.17 -11.12 -4.08
C GLU A 4 -27.60 -11.98 -2.95
N THR A 5 -26.68 -12.88 -3.29
CA THR A 5 -25.94 -13.64 -2.28
C THR A 5 -25.16 -12.62 -1.47
N SER A 6 -25.55 -12.40 -0.20
CA SER A 6 -24.83 -11.55 0.73
C SER A 6 -23.39 -12.03 0.83
N PHE A 7 -22.43 -11.13 0.61
CA PHE A 7 -21.02 -11.43 0.81
C PHE A 7 -20.77 -11.67 2.31
N GLU A 8 -20.30 -12.87 2.65
CA GLU A 8 -19.84 -13.19 4.00
C GLU A 8 -18.30 -13.27 4.00
N PRO A 9 -17.61 -12.32 4.68
CA PRO A 9 -16.16 -12.30 4.72
C PRO A 9 -15.60 -13.44 5.57
N ILE A 10 -14.51 -14.02 5.10
CA ILE A 10 -13.70 -14.96 5.90
C ILE A 10 -12.86 -14.15 6.87
N THR A 11 -12.92 -14.48 8.17
CA THR A 11 -12.08 -13.84 9.19
C THR A 11 -10.64 -14.37 9.16
N LEU A 12 -9.70 -13.65 9.74
CA LEU A 12 -8.29 -14.05 9.82
C LEU A 12 -8.14 -15.37 10.57
N THR A 13 -8.90 -15.55 11.67
CA THR A 13 -8.93 -16.81 12.42
C THR A 13 -9.41 -17.97 11.55
N GLN A 14 -10.47 -17.77 10.77
CA GLN A 14 -10.97 -18.77 9.82
C GLN A 14 -9.95 -19.06 8.72
N ALA A 15 -9.34 -18.04 8.13
CA ALA A 15 -8.32 -18.17 7.09
C ALA A 15 -7.11 -18.99 7.59
N LYS A 16 -6.63 -18.71 8.81
CA LYS A 16 -5.52 -19.43 9.45
C LYS A 16 -5.86 -20.87 9.87
N SER A 17 -7.14 -21.25 9.90
CA SER A 17 -7.53 -22.62 10.26
C SER A 17 -7.18 -23.67 9.19
N GLY A 18 -6.86 -23.24 7.97
CA GLY A 18 -6.59 -24.13 6.83
C GLY A 18 -7.83 -24.83 6.26
N LYS A 19 -9.04 -24.51 6.74
CA LYS A 19 -10.30 -25.15 6.34
C LYS A 19 -11.10 -24.38 5.27
N ILE A 20 -10.55 -23.26 4.78
CA ILE A 20 -11.23 -22.45 3.77
C ILE A 20 -11.22 -23.17 2.42
N THR A 21 -12.36 -23.12 1.71
CA THR A 21 -12.55 -23.84 0.44
C THR A 21 -12.55 -22.93 -0.79
N ARG A 22 -12.72 -21.62 -0.60
CA ARG A 22 -12.68 -20.61 -1.66
C ARG A 22 -11.40 -19.79 -1.61
N VAL A 23 -11.04 -19.19 -2.74
CA VAL A 23 -9.92 -18.25 -2.85
C VAL A 23 -10.13 -17.11 -1.85
N LEU A 24 -9.13 -16.84 -1.03
CA LEU A 24 -9.14 -15.72 -0.10
C LEU A 24 -8.84 -14.43 -0.87
N ARG A 25 -9.68 -13.41 -0.74
CA ARG A 25 -9.46 -12.10 -1.36
C ARG A 25 -8.83 -11.17 -0.34
N VAL A 26 -7.58 -10.78 -0.57
CA VAL A 26 -6.82 -9.92 0.33
C VAL A 26 -6.63 -8.55 -0.32
N TYR A 27 -7.02 -7.50 0.39
CA TYR A 27 -6.81 -6.13 -0.01
C TYR A 27 -5.49 -5.61 0.54
N ALA A 28 -4.67 -5.03 -0.33
CA ALA A 28 -3.39 -4.45 0.01
C ALA A 28 -3.38 -2.98 -0.43
N ASP A 29 -3.57 -2.05 0.51
CA ASP A 29 -3.51 -0.62 0.20
C ASP A 29 -2.12 -0.05 0.36
N GLY A 30 -1.88 1.01 -0.39
CA GLY A 30 -0.63 1.74 -0.32
C GLY A 30 -0.53 2.83 -1.38
N VAL A 31 0.48 3.66 -1.21
CA VAL A 31 0.89 4.58 -2.27
C VAL A 31 1.55 3.77 -3.38
N PHE A 32 2.47 2.85 -3.07
CA PHE A 32 3.24 2.07 -4.04
C PHE A 32 4.03 2.94 -5.04
N ASP A 33 4.48 4.11 -4.60
CA ASP A 33 5.33 4.99 -5.41
C ASP A 33 6.75 4.45 -5.53
N LEU A 34 7.36 4.63 -6.70
CA LEU A 34 8.66 4.06 -7.06
C LEU A 34 8.77 2.58 -6.68
N LEU A 35 7.90 1.74 -7.26
CA LEU A 35 7.80 0.31 -6.93
C LEU A 35 9.19 -0.35 -6.77
N HIS A 36 9.43 -0.92 -5.59
CA HIS A 36 10.73 -1.42 -5.16
C HIS A 36 10.56 -2.74 -4.39
N PHE A 37 11.67 -3.44 -4.11
CA PHE A 37 11.62 -4.78 -3.51
C PHE A 37 10.93 -4.83 -2.14
N GLY A 38 10.93 -3.74 -1.36
CA GLY A 38 10.12 -3.66 -0.13
C GLY A 38 8.60 -3.80 -0.36
N HIS A 39 8.06 -3.27 -1.46
CA HIS A 39 6.66 -3.50 -1.84
C HIS A 39 6.43 -4.94 -2.30
N ILE A 40 7.39 -5.51 -3.04
CA ILE A 40 7.32 -6.90 -3.51
C ILE A 40 7.30 -7.88 -2.33
N GLU A 41 8.16 -7.65 -1.34
CA GLU A 41 8.24 -8.49 -0.14
C GLU A 41 6.97 -8.39 0.71
N TYR A 42 6.38 -7.20 0.81
CA TYR A 42 5.07 -7.02 1.43
C TYR A 42 3.98 -7.87 0.74
N LEU A 43 3.93 -7.87 -0.59
CA LEU A 43 2.97 -8.70 -1.35
C LEU A 43 3.27 -10.20 -1.23
N ASN A 44 4.56 -10.59 -1.19
CA ASN A 44 4.97 -11.97 -0.98
C ASN A 44 4.51 -12.49 0.38
N GLN A 45 4.64 -11.70 1.46
CA GLN A 45 4.14 -12.10 2.79
C GLN A 45 2.65 -12.48 2.77
N ILE A 46 1.84 -11.81 1.93
CA ILE A 46 0.43 -12.16 1.75
C ILE A 46 0.29 -13.52 1.06
N LYS A 47 0.99 -13.73 -0.06
CA LYS A 47 0.96 -14.99 -0.84
C LYS A 47 1.53 -16.17 -0.03
N GLU A 48 2.54 -15.94 0.82
CA GLU A 48 3.12 -16.93 1.72
C GLU A 48 2.19 -17.29 2.87
N SER A 49 1.50 -16.29 3.44
CA SER A 49 0.49 -16.51 4.49
C SER A 49 -0.67 -17.35 3.97
N PHE A 50 -1.07 -17.13 2.71
CA PHE A 50 -2.22 -17.79 2.09
C PHE A 50 -1.93 -18.17 0.63
N PRO A 51 -1.43 -19.39 0.35
CA PRO A 51 -1.09 -19.82 -1.01
C PRO A 51 -2.27 -19.75 -2.00
N ASN A 52 -3.50 -19.93 -1.51
CA ASN A 52 -4.73 -19.81 -2.30
C ASN A 52 -5.41 -18.45 -2.06
N CYS A 53 -4.72 -17.36 -2.42
CA CYS A 53 -5.28 -16.00 -2.32
C CYS A 53 -5.12 -15.19 -3.60
N SER A 54 -6.07 -14.27 -3.79
CA SER A 54 -6.06 -13.22 -4.80
C SER A 54 -5.83 -11.88 -4.10
N ILE A 55 -4.91 -11.07 -4.62
CA ILE A 55 -4.57 -9.76 -4.09
C ILE A 55 -5.26 -8.67 -4.91
N VAL A 56 -6.03 -7.83 -4.23
CA VAL A 56 -6.61 -6.59 -4.77
C VAL A 56 -5.83 -5.41 -4.20
N ALA A 57 -5.05 -4.73 -5.02
CA ALA A 57 -4.26 -3.59 -4.55
C ALA A 57 -5.07 -2.28 -4.63
N GLY A 58 -5.13 -1.56 -3.52
CA GLY A 58 -5.74 -0.23 -3.42
C GLY A 58 -4.73 0.86 -3.73
N ILE A 59 -4.95 1.60 -4.83
CA ILE A 59 -4.07 2.69 -5.26
C ILE A 59 -4.64 4.02 -4.80
N ILE A 60 -3.96 4.63 -3.83
CA ILE A 60 -4.33 5.94 -3.30
C ILE A 60 -4.14 7.02 -4.39
N PRO A 61 -5.12 7.90 -4.65
CA PRO A 61 -5.00 8.99 -5.63
C PRO A 61 -3.94 10.02 -5.26
N ASP A 62 -3.26 10.58 -6.27
CA ASP A 62 -2.17 11.56 -6.09
C ASP A 62 -2.59 12.75 -5.23
N ALA A 63 -3.83 13.24 -5.41
CA ALA A 63 -4.38 14.35 -4.64
C ALA A 63 -4.56 14.00 -3.15
N GLU A 64 -4.93 12.76 -2.83
CA GLU A 64 -5.04 12.31 -1.44
C GLU A 64 -3.65 12.11 -0.82
N VAL A 65 -2.68 11.59 -1.59
CA VAL A 65 -1.29 11.48 -1.13
C VAL A 65 -0.73 12.85 -0.78
N LEU A 66 -0.91 13.84 -1.67
CA LEU A 66 -0.54 15.24 -1.40
C LEU A 66 -1.18 15.77 -0.12
N ARG A 67 -2.48 15.54 0.05
CA ARG A 67 -3.23 16.02 1.21
C ARG A 67 -2.75 15.42 2.53
N TYR A 68 -2.45 14.12 2.57
CA TYR A 68 -2.09 13.41 3.80
C TYR A 68 -0.60 13.40 4.10
N LYS A 69 0.24 13.38 3.06
CA LYS A 69 1.70 13.28 3.19
C LYS A 69 2.46 14.57 2.90
N GLY A 70 1.79 15.58 2.33
CA GLY A 70 2.37 16.90 2.07
C GLY A 70 3.06 17.04 0.71
N ALA A 71 3.21 15.94 -0.04
CA ALA A 71 3.79 15.94 -1.38
C ALA A 71 3.07 14.91 -2.28
N PRO A 72 2.96 15.16 -3.60
CA PRO A 72 2.44 14.16 -4.52
C PRO A 72 3.47 13.03 -4.72
N PRO A 73 3.04 11.83 -5.13
CA PRO A 73 3.97 10.79 -5.55
C PRO A 73 4.75 11.22 -6.80
N VAL A 74 5.92 10.59 -7.00
CA VAL A 74 6.72 10.77 -8.22
C VAL A 74 5.98 10.17 -9.42
N LEU A 75 5.40 8.98 -9.25
CA LEU A 75 4.61 8.31 -10.28
C LEU A 75 3.12 8.58 -10.09
N THR A 76 2.43 8.78 -11.21
CA THR A 76 0.96 8.90 -11.25
C THR A 76 0.29 7.63 -10.72
N ALA A 77 -0.96 7.75 -10.27
CA ALA A 77 -1.76 6.59 -9.87
C ALA A 77 -1.78 5.47 -10.93
N GLU A 78 -1.91 5.83 -12.21
CA GLU A 78 -1.92 4.87 -13.32
C GLU A 78 -0.58 4.13 -13.45
N GLU A 79 0.55 4.84 -13.37
CA GLU A 79 1.89 4.24 -13.43
C GLU A 79 2.14 3.29 -12.26
N ARG A 80 1.72 3.67 -11.05
CA ARG A 80 1.83 2.84 -9.83
C ARG A 80 0.99 1.57 -9.97
N GLY A 81 -0.27 1.71 -10.39
CA GLY A 81 -1.17 0.57 -10.62
C GLY A 81 -0.67 -0.38 -11.72
N ARG A 82 -0.19 0.14 -12.84
CA ARG A 82 0.42 -0.67 -13.92
C ARG A 82 1.69 -1.40 -13.48
N SER A 83 2.54 -0.72 -12.71
CA SER A 83 3.75 -1.32 -12.15
C SER A 83 3.41 -2.51 -11.26
N LEU A 84 2.37 -2.39 -10.43
CA LEU A 84 1.91 -3.47 -9.55
C LEU A 84 1.33 -4.66 -10.31
N ILE A 85 0.46 -4.47 -11.31
CA ILE A 85 -0.05 -5.57 -12.13
C ILE A 85 1.10 -6.33 -12.80
N ALA A 86 2.12 -5.62 -13.28
CA ALA A 86 3.26 -6.23 -13.97
C ALA A 86 4.06 -7.22 -13.10
N THR A 87 3.96 -7.13 -11.76
CA THR A 87 4.61 -8.06 -10.83
C THR A 87 4.03 -9.48 -10.88
N ARG A 88 2.79 -9.63 -11.37
CA ARG A 88 1.99 -10.87 -11.29
C ARG A 88 1.69 -11.37 -9.87
N LEU A 89 1.99 -10.56 -8.85
CA LEU A 89 1.59 -10.83 -7.46
C LEU A 89 0.20 -10.26 -7.17
N VAL A 90 -0.14 -9.16 -7.85
CA VAL A 90 -1.44 -8.49 -7.75
C VAL A 90 -2.36 -8.96 -8.86
N ASP A 91 -3.59 -9.31 -8.51
CA ASP A 91 -4.59 -9.86 -9.41
C ASP A 91 -5.56 -8.78 -9.91
N GLU A 92 -5.87 -7.78 -9.06
CA GLU A 92 -6.79 -6.68 -9.38
C GLU A 92 -6.27 -5.35 -8.82
N ILE A 93 -6.56 -4.25 -9.53
CA ILE A 93 -6.27 -2.89 -9.05
C ILE A 93 -7.59 -2.17 -8.78
N ASN A 94 -7.68 -1.59 -7.58
CA ASN A 94 -8.75 -0.68 -7.22
C ASN A 94 -8.20 0.75 -7.10
N TYR A 95 -8.52 1.60 -8.08
CA TYR A 95 -8.18 3.02 -8.06
C TYR A 95 -9.19 3.83 -7.25
N GLY A 96 -8.78 5.01 -6.76
CA GLY A 96 -9.73 5.93 -6.13
C GLY A 96 -10.04 5.61 -4.67
N VAL A 97 -9.13 4.89 -3.99
CA VAL A 97 -9.32 4.49 -2.59
C VAL A 97 -8.83 5.55 -1.62
N THR A 98 -9.35 5.53 -0.40
CA THR A 98 -8.93 6.44 0.68
C THR A 98 -7.77 5.85 1.47
N PHE A 99 -7.04 6.69 2.22
CA PHE A 99 -6.08 6.25 3.25
C PHE A 99 -6.69 5.45 4.41
N HIS A 100 -8.02 5.31 4.44
CA HIS A 100 -8.78 4.76 5.56
C HIS A 100 -9.66 3.63 5.02
N PRO A 101 -9.11 2.41 4.83
CA PRO A 101 -9.92 1.29 4.40
C PRO A 101 -11.01 1.02 5.45
N SER A 102 -12.25 0.89 4.97
CA SER A 102 -13.41 0.64 5.83
C SER A 102 -13.97 -0.74 5.58
N ILE A 103 -14.63 -1.32 6.58
CA ILE A 103 -15.40 -2.57 6.42
C ILE A 103 -16.34 -2.47 5.22
N ARG A 104 -17.02 -1.33 5.04
CA ARG A 104 -17.90 -1.08 3.88
C ARG A 104 -17.16 -1.18 2.54
N LEU A 105 -15.96 -0.61 2.45
CA LEU A 105 -15.14 -0.70 1.24
C LEU A 105 -14.80 -2.17 0.96
N LEU A 106 -14.27 -2.89 1.95
CA LEU A 106 -13.92 -4.30 1.81
C LEU A 106 -15.14 -5.12 1.36
N ASP A 107 -16.30 -4.92 2.00
CA ASP A 107 -17.52 -5.67 1.66
C ASP A 107 -17.99 -5.36 0.24
N SER A 108 -17.92 -4.11 -0.20
CA SER A 108 -18.29 -3.71 -1.58
C SER A 108 -17.39 -4.35 -2.64
N LEU A 109 -16.13 -4.63 -2.29
CA LEU A 109 -15.13 -5.27 -3.15
C LEU A 109 -15.05 -6.79 -2.92
N LYS A 110 -15.90 -7.35 -2.05
CA LYS A 110 -15.89 -8.75 -1.63
C LYS A 110 -14.52 -9.21 -1.11
N ILE A 111 -13.88 -8.37 -0.30
CA ILE A 111 -12.57 -8.63 0.31
C ILE A 111 -12.75 -9.35 1.64
N ASP A 112 -11.96 -10.38 1.88
CA ASP A 112 -11.95 -11.09 3.15
C ASP A 112 -11.10 -10.35 4.18
N LEU A 113 -9.83 -10.08 3.85
CA LEU A 113 -8.84 -9.47 4.74
C LEU A 113 -8.22 -8.22 4.12
N CYS A 114 -7.85 -7.24 4.95
CA CYS A 114 -6.93 -6.16 4.60
C CYS A 114 -5.55 -6.50 5.15
N ALA A 115 -4.49 -6.35 4.35
CA ALA A 115 -3.12 -6.55 4.80
C ALA A 115 -2.38 -5.22 4.85
N HIS A 116 -1.64 -4.94 5.92
CA HIS A 116 -0.72 -3.79 6.00
C HIS A 116 0.28 -4.03 7.14
N ASP A 117 1.34 -3.21 7.22
CA ASP A 117 2.27 -3.27 8.35
C ASP A 117 1.58 -3.06 9.70
N SER A 118 2.15 -3.65 10.77
CA SER A 118 1.55 -3.67 12.10
C SER A 118 1.57 -2.32 12.83
N ASN A 119 2.26 -1.31 12.31
CA ASN A 119 2.38 -0.04 13.02
C ASN A 119 1.07 0.75 12.94
N PRO A 120 0.68 1.45 14.02
CA PRO A 120 -0.43 2.37 13.97
C PRO A 120 -0.24 3.42 12.87
N TYR A 121 -1.28 3.63 12.08
CA TYR A 121 -1.30 4.67 11.06
C TYR A 121 -2.24 5.80 11.50
N PRO A 122 -1.72 6.86 12.15
CA PRO A 122 -2.56 7.92 12.68
C PRO A 122 -3.07 8.83 11.56
N ALA A 123 -4.28 9.36 11.78
CA ALA A 123 -4.89 10.40 10.96
C ALA A 123 -5.60 11.43 11.85
N PRO A 124 -6.02 12.59 11.33
CA PRO A 124 -6.70 13.60 12.15
C PRO A 124 -7.92 13.02 12.90
N GLY A 125 -7.81 12.89 14.21
CA GLY A 125 -8.86 12.34 15.08
C GLY A 125 -8.95 10.80 15.12
N ILE A 126 -7.98 10.08 14.55
CA ILE A 126 -7.93 8.61 14.50
C ILE A 126 -6.52 8.17 14.90
N GLU A 127 -6.41 7.35 15.95
CA GLU A 127 -5.12 6.81 16.42
C GLU A 127 -4.54 5.79 15.43
N ASP A 128 -5.38 4.91 14.90
CA ASP A 128 -5.03 3.98 13.84
C ASP A 128 -6.22 3.74 12.90
N VAL A 129 -6.02 3.99 11.60
CA VAL A 129 -7.03 3.78 10.56
C VAL A 129 -7.46 2.32 10.42
N TYR A 130 -6.63 1.36 10.84
CA TYR A 130 -6.89 -0.08 10.67
C TYR A 130 -7.60 -0.73 11.87
N ASP A 131 -7.83 -0.01 12.97
CA ASP A 131 -8.36 -0.61 14.21
C ASP A 131 -9.70 -1.31 14.04
N LYS A 132 -10.62 -0.73 13.25
CA LYS A 132 -11.91 -1.36 12.98
C LYS A 132 -11.76 -2.69 12.25
N LEU A 133 -10.73 -2.85 11.42
CA LEU A 133 -10.43 -4.08 10.70
C LEU A 133 -9.81 -5.12 11.63
N ARG A 134 -8.96 -4.71 12.58
CA ARG A 134 -8.42 -5.58 13.64
C ARG A 134 -9.53 -6.13 14.53
N VAL A 135 -10.40 -5.26 15.03
CA VAL A 135 -11.55 -5.64 15.88
C VAL A 135 -12.49 -6.60 15.15
N ALA A 136 -12.64 -6.44 13.83
CA ALA A 136 -13.46 -7.33 13.00
C ALA A 136 -12.78 -8.65 12.62
N ASP A 137 -11.56 -8.94 13.12
CA ASP A 137 -10.74 -10.09 12.73
C ASP A 137 -10.51 -10.15 11.21
N ARG A 138 -10.27 -9.00 10.57
CA ARG A 138 -10.08 -8.87 9.11
C ARG A 138 -8.82 -8.12 8.72
N PHE A 139 -7.83 -8.07 9.63
CA PHE A 139 -6.54 -7.41 9.39
C PHE A 139 -5.39 -8.41 9.45
N LEU A 140 -4.64 -8.54 8.36
CA LEU A 140 -3.43 -9.34 8.27
C LEU A 140 -2.21 -8.43 8.45
N GLU A 141 -1.51 -8.58 9.57
CA GLU A 141 -0.27 -7.85 9.82
C GLU A 141 0.87 -8.37 8.93
N THR A 142 1.57 -7.44 8.28
CA THR A 142 2.82 -7.69 7.56
C THR A 142 3.99 -6.93 8.20
N ARG A 143 5.20 -7.18 7.73
CA ARG A 143 6.42 -6.52 8.20
C ARG A 143 7.05 -5.70 7.08
N ARG A 144 7.57 -4.53 7.43
CA ARG A 144 8.34 -3.69 6.50
C ARG A 144 9.70 -4.32 6.25
N THR A 145 10.17 -4.20 5.02
CA THR A 145 11.55 -4.55 4.65
C THR A 145 12.49 -3.42 5.02
N GLU A 146 13.51 -3.71 5.83
CA GLU A 146 14.49 -2.72 6.26
C GLU A 146 15.44 -2.31 5.11
N GLY A 147 15.94 -1.08 5.15
CA GLY A 147 16.93 -0.57 4.19
C GLY A 147 16.40 -0.15 2.81
N ILE A 148 15.07 -0.17 2.62
CA ILE A 148 14.43 0.34 1.41
C ILE A 148 13.07 1.00 1.70
N CYS A 149 12.89 2.20 1.16
CA CYS A 149 11.59 2.86 1.01
C CYS A 149 11.67 3.92 -0.09
N THR A 150 10.51 4.46 -0.51
CA THR A 150 10.43 5.54 -1.50
C THR A 150 11.28 6.75 -1.10
N THR A 151 11.18 7.21 0.16
CA THR A 151 12.03 8.26 0.73
C THR A 151 13.53 7.98 0.56
N ASP A 152 13.97 6.75 0.81
CA ASP A 152 15.40 6.38 0.66
C ASP A 152 15.85 6.43 -0.80
N ILE A 153 15.01 5.97 -1.73
CA ILE A 153 15.31 6.00 -3.17
C ILE A 153 15.42 7.46 -3.64
N ILE A 154 14.44 8.30 -3.31
CA ILE A 154 14.47 9.73 -3.64
C ILE A 154 15.71 10.38 -3.03
N GLY A 155 16.01 10.10 -1.76
CA GLY A 155 17.20 10.62 -1.08
C GLY A 155 18.52 10.24 -1.78
N ARG A 156 18.64 9.00 -2.29
CA ARG A 156 19.80 8.56 -3.08
C ARG A 156 19.92 9.35 -4.39
N ILE A 157 18.83 9.52 -5.13
CA ILE A 157 18.78 10.26 -6.40
C ILE A 157 19.17 11.73 -6.18
N VAL A 158 18.57 12.38 -5.18
CA VAL A 158 18.83 13.78 -4.85
C VAL A 158 20.29 13.98 -4.45
N ASN A 159 20.85 13.09 -3.62
CA ASN A 159 22.25 13.18 -3.21
C ASN A 159 23.22 12.98 -4.37
N ASP A 160 22.92 12.08 -5.32
CA ASP A 160 23.75 11.89 -6.51
C ASP A 160 23.70 13.12 -7.43
N TYR A 161 22.51 13.71 -7.62
CA TYR A 161 22.35 14.94 -8.39
C TYR A 161 23.15 16.11 -7.78
N LYS A 162 23.12 16.27 -6.45
CA LYS A 162 23.94 17.29 -5.75
C LYS A 162 25.42 17.11 -6.04
N ARG A 163 25.94 15.87 -5.94
CA ARG A 163 27.35 15.55 -6.24
C ARG A 163 27.70 15.81 -7.71
N TYR A 164 26.80 15.49 -8.63
CA TYR A 164 26.96 15.80 -10.04
C TYR A 164 27.06 17.32 -10.28
N SER A 165 26.12 18.10 -9.72
CA SER A 165 26.10 19.56 -9.87
C SER A 165 27.37 20.21 -9.34
N THR A 166 27.87 19.78 -8.18
CA THR A 166 29.15 20.26 -7.62
C THR A 166 30.34 19.99 -8.54
N ARG A 167 30.42 18.79 -9.14
CA ARG A 167 31.51 18.43 -10.08
C ARG A 167 31.49 19.25 -11.36
N MET A 168 30.31 19.61 -11.86
CA MET A 168 30.15 20.32 -13.12
C MET A 168 30.38 21.83 -13.02
N GLY A 169 30.68 22.37 -11.84
CA GLY A 169 30.91 23.80 -11.64
C GLY A 169 29.67 24.67 -11.91
N ALA A 170 28.50 24.04 -12.11
CA ALA A 170 27.24 24.74 -12.21
C ALA A 170 26.93 25.34 -10.82
N LYS A 171 26.63 26.64 -10.78
CA LYS A 171 25.90 27.27 -9.68
C LYS A 171 24.49 26.67 -9.67
N GLY A 172 24.37 25.39 -9.32
CA GLY A 172 23.08 24.74 -9.16
C GLY A 172 22.35 25.48 -8.06
N GLU A 173 21.15 25.97 -8.34
CA GLU A 173 20.24 26.41 -7.29
C GLU A 173 20.20 25.30 -6.24
N ASP A 174 20.51 25.64 -4.98
CA ASP A 174 20.55 24.68 -3.90
C ASP A 174 19.15 24.08 -3.70
N PHE A 175 18.89 22.92 -4.31
CA PHE A 175 17.70 22.12 -4.03
C PHE A 175 17.80 21.59 -2.61
N THR A 176 17.33 22.40 -1.67
CA THR A 176 17.28 22.09 -0.24
C THR A 176 16.01 21.30 0.02
N ILE A 177 16.03 20.01 -0.33
CA ILE A 177 14.94 19.09 0.01
C ILE A 177 15.13 18.69 1.48
N SER A 178 14.21 19.14 2.33
CA SER A 178 14.15 18.76 3.75
C SER A 178 13.61 17.34 3.90
N LYS A 179 13.80 16.71 5.07
CA LYS A 179 13.17 15.42 5.38
C LYS A 179 11.63 15.46 5.26
N ASN A 180 11.01 16.62 5.44
CA ASN A 180 9.57 16.80 5.30
C ASN A 180 9.12 16.80 3.83
N ASP A 181 10.02 17.11 2.89
CA ASP A 181 9.75 17.11 1.45
C ASP A 181 9.89 15.71 0.82
N LEU A 182 10.37 14.72 1.60
CA LEU A 182 10.64 13.35 1.17
C LEU A 182 9.65 12.32 1.75
N LEU A 183 8.69 12.76 2.55
CA LEU A 183 7.66 11.89 3.14
C LEU A 183 6.66 11.53 2.04
N VAL A 184 7.00 10.57 1.20
CA VAL A 184 6.09 9.88 0.28
C VAL A 184 6.02 8.41 0.67
#